data_AF-A0A7V9LE55-F1
#
_entry.id   AF-A0A7V9LE55-F1
#
_cell.length_a   1.000
_cell.length_b   1.000
_cell.length_c   1.000
_cell.angle_alpha   90.00
_cell.angle_beta   90.00
_cell.angle_gamma   90.00
#
_symmetry.space_group_name_H-M   'P 1'
#
loop_
_entity.id
_entity.type
_entity.pdbx_description
1 polymer ?
#
loop_
_entity_poly.entity_id
_entity_poly.type
_entity_poly.pdbx_seq_one_letter_code
_entity_poly.pdbx_strand_id
1 'polypeptide(L)'
;MSNEDKLGTKMIWLFGLVTLAVAIIVTYLIPRIVGPLPLKAMAGVYGVVFGAGAAAAAFMTRANVWAVIGSSAVTSLGLAIFYYIVVGRAAASVTASLGGSGAASTVGMMSGMIFAVVVFFIGLAASVAGALFGRKLRDGRSAPLLVNR
;
A
#
# COMPACT_ATOMS: atom_id res chain seq x y z
N MET A 1 -25.86 -8.29 -18.06
CA MET A 1 -25.00 -7.09 -18.16
C MET A 1 -23.72 -7.49 -18.88
N SER A 2 -23.46 -6.95 -20.07
CA SER A 2 -22.19 -7.20 -20.76
C SER A 2 -21.06 -6.69 -19.86
N ASN A 3 -19.98 -7.44 -19.75
CA ASN A 3 -18.83 -7.04 -18.91
C ASN A 3 -18.08 -5.82 -19.46
N GLU A 4 -18.62 -5.14 -20.48
CA GLU A 4 -17.97 -4.18 -21.38
C GLU A 4 -17.35 -2.97 -20.65
N ASP A 5 -17.88 -2.59 -19.49
CA ASP A 5 -17.35 -1.46 -18.70
C ASP A 5 -16.14 -1.79 -17.80
N LYS A 6 -15.73 -3.06 -17.71
CA LYS A 6 -14.65 -3.46 -16.80
C LYS A 6 -13.27 -3.26 -17.43
N LEU A 7 -12.38 -2.62 -16.67
CA LEU A 7 -11.02 -2.29 -17.09
C LEU A 7 -10.18 -3.55 -17.31
N GLY A 8 -9.32 -3.50 -18.34
CA GLY A 8 -8.42 -4.59 -18.69
C GLY A 8 -7.31 -4.84 -17.67
N THR A 9 -6.65 -6.00 -17.75
CA THR A 9 -5.58 -6.45 -16.83
C THR A 9 -4.42 -5.47 -16.69
N LYS A 10 -4.11 -4.69 -17.74
CA LYS A 10 -3.06 -3.64 -17.69
C LYS A 10 -3.37 -2.54 -16.67
N MET A 11 -4.65 -2.30 -16.37
CA MET A 11 -5.08 -1.25 -15.44
C MET A 11 -4.82 -1.61 -13.97
N ILE A 12 -4.60 -2.88 -13.63
CA ILE A 12 -4.21 -3.27 -12.27
C ILE A 12 -2.89 -2.60 -11.87
N TRP A 13 -1.92 -2.56 -12.80
CA TRP A 13 -0.63 -1.93 -12.56
C TRP A 13 -0.76 -0.42 -12.37
N LEU A 14 -1.70 0.22 -13.07
CA LEU A 14 -2.03 1.61 -12.86
C LEU A 14 -2.57 1.82 -11.43
N PHE A 15 -3.52 0.98 -10.98
CA PHE A 15 -4.01 1.04 -9.59
C PHE A 15 -2.90 0.81 -8.56
N GLY A 16 -1.98 -0.13 -8.81
CA GLY A 16 -0.80 -0.33 -7.98
C GLY A 16 0.05 0.94 -7.91
N LEU A 17 0.44 1.51 -9.05
CA LEU A 17 1.24 2.74 -9.13
C LEU A 17 0.56 3.94 -8.46
N VAL A 18 -0.75 4.11 -8.66
CA VAL A 18 -1.53 5.15 -7.99
C VAL A 18 -1.55 4.93 -6.47
N THR A 19 -1.73 3.68 -6.02
CA THR A 19 -1.70 3.33 -4.59
C THR A 19 -0.33 3.62 -3.97
N LEU A 20 0.76 3.32 -4.69
CA LEU A 20 2.12 3.69 -4.28
C LEU A 20 2.28 5.20 -4.15
N ALA A 21 1.87 5.95 -5.18
CA ALA A 21 1.97 7.40 -5.18
C ALA A 21 1.18 8.01 -4.02
N VAL A 22 -0.06 7.54 -3.79
CA VAL A 22 -0.88 7.96 -2.64
C VAL A 22 -0.17 7.64 -1.33
N ALA A 23 0.38 6.43 -1.15
CA ALA A 23 1.08 6.06 0.08
C ALA A 23 2.32 6.93 0.34
N ILE A 24 3.09 7.28 -0.70
CA ILE A 24 4.22 8.21 -0.61
C ILE A 24 3.71 9.61 -0.23
N ILE A 25 2.70 10.13 -0.90
CA ILE A 25 2.12 11.46 -0.61
C ILE A 25 1.64 11.51 0.84
N VAL A 26 0.89 10.50 1.27
CA VAL A 26 0.36 10.34 2.64
C VAL A 26 1.48 10.31 3.68
N THR A 27 2.60 9.64 3.39
CA THR A 27 3.81 9.61 4.25
C THR A 27 4.29 11.02 4.60
N TYR A 28 4.25 11.96 3.63
CA TYR A 28 4.76 13.32 3.83
C TYR A 28 3.70 14.30 4.33
N LEU A 29 2.46 14.16 3.86
CA LEU A 29 1.38 15.10 4.17
C LEU A 29 0.80 14.90 5.57
N ILE A 30 0.59 13.65 5.98
CA ILE A 30 -0.07 13.40 7.27
C ILE A 30 0.75 13.97 8.44
N PRO A 31 2.07 13.71 8.55
CA PRO A 31 2.86 14.29 9.65
C PRO A 31 2.91 15.81 9.65
N ARG A 32 2.73 16.46 8.48
CA ARG A 32 2.67 17.93 8.38
C ARG A 32 1.35 18.51 8.88
N ILE A 33 0.26 17.76 8.82
CA ILE A 33 -1.08 18.23 9.19
C ILE A 33 -1.41 17.88 10.63
N VAL A 34 -1.18 16.63 11.04
CA VAL A 34 -1.57 16.11 12.36
C VAL A 34 -0.40 15.91 13.32
N GLY A 35 0.82 16.27 12.91
CA GLY A 35 2.03 16.05 13.70
C GLY A 35 2.54 14.60 13.62
N PRO A 36 3.64 14.29 14.32
CA PRO A 36 4.27 12.97 14.26
C PRO A 36 3.31 11.88 14.74
N LEU A 37 2.96 10.96 13.84
CA LEU A 37 2.09 9.83 14.16
C LEU A 37 2.88 8.67 14.77
N PRO A 38 2.31 7.94 15.74
CA PRO A 38 2.90 6.72 16.23
C PRO A 38 2.91 5.64 15.14
N LEU A 39 3.90 4.74 15.20
CA LEU A 39 4.10 3.64 14.23
C LEU A 39 2.83 2.84 13.94
N LYS A 40 2.03 2.57 14.98
CA LYS A 40 0.75 1.84 14.87
C LYS A 40 -0.29 2.59 14.02
N ALA A 41 -0.37 3.91 14.17
CA ALA A 41 -1.31 4.72 13.39
C ALA A 41 -0.87 4.80 11.92
N MET A 42 0.42 4.98 11.67
CA MET A 42 1.02 4.93 10.33
C MET A 42 0.76 3.58 9.64
N ALA A 43 0.98 2.47 10.34
CA ALA A 43 0.67 1.13 9.87
C ALA A 43 -0.81 0.98 9.49
N GLY A 44 -1.72 1.50 10.32
CA GLY A 44 -3.16 1.54 10.02
C GLY A 44 -3.48 2.31 8.74
N VAL A 45 -2.85 3.48 8.55
CA VAL A 45 -3.02 4.29 7.33
C VAL A 45 -2.55 3.52 6.09
N TYR A 46 -1.37 2.89 6.12
CA TYR A 46 -0.90 2.07 4.99
C TYR A 46 -1.82 0.87 4.73
N GLY A 47 -2.31 0.21 5.78
CA GLY A 47 -3.31 -0.84 5.64
C GLY A 47 -4.56 -0.35 4.90
N VAL A 48 -5.08 0.82 5.26
CA VAL A 48 -6.25 1.41 4.58
C VAL A 48 -5.93 1.74 3.12
N VAL A 49 -4.78 2.38 2.84
CA VAL A 49 -4.40 2.77 1.47
C VAL A 49 -4.25 1.55 0.56
N PHE A 50 -3.51 0.53 1.00
CA PHE A 50 -3.27 -0.69 0.22
C PHE A 50 -4.50 -1.60 0.13
N GLY A 51 -5.32 -1.65 1.18
CA GLY A 51 -6.59 -2.36 1.15
C GLY A 51 -7.60 -1.71 0.21
N ALA A 52 -7.75 -0.39 0.27
CA ALA A 52 -8.64 0.35 -0.61
C ALA A 52 -8.18 0.30 -2.08
N GLY A 53 -6.88 0.46 -2.34
CA GLY A 53 -6.30 0.35 -3.67
C GLY A 53 -6.53 -1.03 -4.30
N ALA A 54 -6.28 -2.11 -3.53
CA ALA A 54 -6.53 -3.47 -3.99
C ALA A 54 -8.02 -3.79 -4.15
N ALA A 55 -8.89 -3.26 -3.29
CA ALA A 55 -10.33 -3.40 -3.43
C ALA A 55 -10.86 -2.71 -4.69
N ALA A 56 -10.41 -1.48 -4.96
CA ALA A 56 -10.76 -0.75 -6.18
C ALA A 56 -10.27 -1.49 -7.43
N ALA A 57 -9.02 -1.96 -7.41
CA ALA A 57 -8.46 -2.75 -8.52
C ALA A 57 -9.25 -4.04 -8.77
N ALA A 58 -9.56 -4.82 -7.74
CA ALA A 58 -10.32 -6.06 -7.89
C ALA A 58 -11.79 -5.85 -8.29
N PHE A 59 -12.39 -4.74 -7.84
CA PHE A 59 -13.75 -4.37 -8.18
C PHE A 59 -13.87 -3.88 -9.64
N MET A 60 -12.97 -2.99 -10.07
CA MET A 60 -13.06 -2.32 -11.38
C MET A 60 -12.41 -3.10 -12.53
N THR A 61 -11.49 -4.02 -12.24
CA THR A 61 -10.81 -4.81 -13.28
C THR A 61 -11.43 -6.19 -13.48
N ARG A 62 -11.25 -6.76 -14.67
CA ARG A 62 -11.60 -8.17 -14.96
C ARG A 62 -10.54 -9.17 -14.48
N ALA A 63 -9.52 -8.70 -13.80
CA ALA A 63 -8.38 -9.53 -13.50
C ALA A 63 -8.66 -10.57 -12.42
N ASN A 64 -7.84 -11.62 -12.42
CA ASN A 64 -7.79 -12.58 -11.33
C ASN A 64 -7.31 -11.85 -10.05
N VAL A 65 -7.93 -12.16 -8.91
CA VAL A 65 -7.53 -11.65 -7.59
C VAL A 65 -6.05 -11.88 -7.33
N TRP A 66 -5.49 -13.01 -7.79
CA TRP A 66 -4.07 -13.28 -7.68
C TRP A 66 -3.18 -12.27 -8.41
N ALA A 67 -3.63 -11.75 -9.56
CA ALA A 67 -2.90 -10.70 -10.28
C ALA A 67 -2.96 -9.36 -9.52
N VAL A 68 -4.08 -9.06 -8.88
CA VAL A 68 -4.23 -7.87 -8.02
C VAL A 68 -3.33 -7.99 -6.78
N ILE A 69 -3.33 -9.13 -6.11
CA ILE A 69 -2.45 -9.40 -4.95
C ILE A 69 -0.98 -9.30 -5.38
N GLY A 70 -0.60 -9.92 -6.50
CA GLY A 70 0.77 -9.86 -7.02
C GLY A 70 1.23 -8.44 -7.31
N SER A 71 0.43 -7.64 -8.01
CA SER A 71 0.74 -6.22 -8.25
C SER A 71 0.85 -5.44 -6.94
N SER A 72 -0.02 -5.70 -5.96
CA SER A 72 -0.02 -5.02 -4.67
C SER A 72 1.19 -5.40 -3.81
N ALA A 73 1.67 -6.65 -3.92
CA ALA A 73 2.90 -7.10 -3.29
C ALA A 73 4.11 -6.35 -3.85
N VAL A 74 4.21 -6.22 -5.17
CA VAL A 74 5.28 -5.43 -5.83
C VAL A 74 5.21 -3.96 -5.41
N THR A 75 3.99 -3.42 -5.34
CA THR A 75 3.75 -2.03 -4.93
C THR A 75 4.14 -1.79 -3.47
N SER A 76 3.78 -2.72 -2.58
CA SER A 76 4.15 -2.67 -1.15
C SER A 76 5.66 -2.80 -0.96
N LEU A 77 6.31 -3.65 -1.76
CA LEU A 77 7.76 -3.78 -1.77
C LEU A 77 8.43 -2.49 -2.23
N GLY A 78 7.92 -1.83 -3.28
CA GLY A 78 8.40 -0.54 -3.73
C GLY A 78 8.34 0.53 -2.63
N LEU A 79 7.24 0.58 -1.88
CA LEU A 79 7.12 1.48 -0.73
C LEU A 79 8.09 1.11 0.41
N ALA A 80 8.25 -0.18 0.70
CA ALA A 80 9.19 -0.65 1.71
C ALA A 80 10.64 -0.28 1.36
N ILE A 81 11.03 -0.44 0.09
CA ILE A 81 12.34 0.00 -0.44
C ILE A 81 12.48 1.52 -0.32
N PHE A 82 11.44 2.28 -0.69
CA PHE A 82 11.44 3.72 -0.53
C PHE A 82 11.68 4.13 0.92
N TYR A 83 11.01 3.49 1.88
CA TYR A 83 11.23 3.72 3.30
C TYR A 83 12.63 3.34 3.75
N TYR A 84 13.13 2.17 3.34
CA TYR A 84 14.49 1.74 3.66
C TYR A 84 15.53 2.75 3.18
N ILE A 85 15.40 3.25 1.95
CA ILE A 85 16.34 4.22 1.38
C ILE A 85 16.16 5.60 2.02
N VAL A 86 14.94 6.13 2.07
CA VAL A 86 14.70 7.52 2.51
C VAL A 86 14.85 7.65 4.01
N VAL A 87 14.24 6.78 4.81
CA VAL A 87 14.34 6.83 6.27
C VAL A 87 15.72 6.36 6.73
N GLY A 88 16.26 5.29 6.12
CA GLY A 88 17.61 4.82 6.43
C GLY A 88 18.68 5.89 6.16
N ARG A 89 18.58 6.62 5.05
CA ARG A 89 19.52 7.72 4.73
C ARG A 89 19.26 8.99 5.54
N ALA A 90 18.00 9.35 5.80
CA ALA A 90 17.68 10.51 6.63
C ALA A 90 18.14 10.31 8.08
N ALA A 91 17.95 9.13 8.64
CA ALA A 91 18.47 8.78 9.97
C ALA A 91 20.01 8.79 10.00
N ALA A 92 20.67 8.30 8.94
CA ALA A 92 22.12 8.38 8.82
C ALA A 92 22.64 9.82 8.72
N SER A 93 21.95 10.74 8.03
CA SER A 93 22.35 12.15 7.94
C SER A 93 22.13 12.94 9.24
N VAL A 94 21.06 12.64 9.98
CA VAL A 94 20.83 13.23 11.32
C VAL A 94 21.88 12.72 12.32
N THR A 95 22.28 11.46 12.19
CA THR A 95 23.33 10.87 13.03
C THR A 95 24.70 11.50 12.74
N ALA A 96 25.03 11.70 11.47
CA ALA A 96 26.28 12.35 11.05
C ALA A 96 26.38 13.80 11.54
N SER A 97 25.25 14.51 11.65
CA SER A 97 25.20 15.88 12.18
C SER A 97 25.23 15.94 13.71
N LEU A 98 24.97 14.84 14.41
CA LEU A 98 25.05 14.71 15.88
C LEU A 98 26.38 14.10 16.36
N GLY A 99 27.36 13.87 15.47
CA GLY A 99 28.68 13.32 15.84
C GLY A 99 28.66 11.85 16.27
N GLY A 100 27.58 11.10 15.98
CA GLY A 100 27.43 9.70 16.35
C GLY A 100 28.32 8.78 15.53
N SER A 101 29.25 8.09 16.18
CA SER A 101 30.06 7.02 15.60
C SER A 101 29.19 5.86 15.07
N GLY A 102 29.76 5.03 14.19
CA GLY A 102 29.08 4.07 13.29
C GLY A 102 28.07 3.06 13.86
N ALA A 103 27.77 3.07 15.16
CA ALA A 103 26.65 2.34 15.75
C ALA A 103 25.29 3.02 15.47
N ALA A 104 25.23 4.35 15.38
CA ALA A 104 23.98 5.07 15.18
C ALA A 104 23.52 5.05 13.70
N SER A 105 24.43 4.92 12.74
CA SER A 105 24.08 4.58 11.35
C SER A 105 23.46 3.18 11.25
N THR A 106 23.92 2.23 12.08
CA THR A 106 23.31 0.89 12.19
C THR A 106 21.91 0.96 12.79
N VAL A 107 21.67 1.76 13.84
CA VAL A 107 20.34 1.93 14.45
C VAL A 107 19.35 2.59 13.47
N GLY A 108 19.78 3.62 12.73
CA GLY A 108 18.97 4.24 11.68
C GLY A 108 18.58 3.26 10.58
N MET A 109 19.54 2.47 10.08
CA MET A 109 19.26 1.42 9.09
C MET A 109 18.36 0.30 9.64
N MET A 110 18.57 -0.13 10.89
CA MET A 110 17.74 -1.14 11.55
C MET A 110 16.29 -0.64 11.73
N SER A 111 16.09 0.61 12.12
CA SER A 111 14.75 1.21 12.25
C SER A 111 14.05 1.33 10.89
N GLY A 112 14.77 1.74 9.84
CA GLY A 112 14.25 1.79 8.46
C GLY A 112 13.86 0.40 7.94
N MET A 113 14.65 -0.62 8.26
CA MET A 113 14.38 -2.01 7.89
C MET A 113 13.15 -2.57 8.62
N ILE A 114 13.03 -2.35 9.94
CA ILE A 114 11.86 -2.79 10.72
C ILE A 114 10.59 -2.13 10.17
N PHE A 115 10.64 -0.83 9.89
CA PHE A 115 9.50 -0.10 9.33
C PHE A 115 9.13 -0.64 7.95
N ALA A 116 10.11 -0.86 7.08
CA ALA A 116 9.91 -1.40 5.74
C ALA A 116 9.26 -2.79 5.77
N VAL A 117 9.71 -3.68 6.66
CA VAL A 117 9.14 -5.02 6.86
C VAL A 117 7.69 -4.93 7.33
N VAL A 118 7.42 -4.11 8.35
CA VAL A 118 6.06 -3.94 8.89
C VAL A 118 5.11 -3.40 7.84
N VAL A 119 5.50 -2.36 7.10
CA VAL A 119 4.68 -1.77 6.04
C VAL A 119 4.44 -2.76 4.90
N PHE A 120 5.44 -3.55 4.53
CA PHE A 120 5.30 -4.58 3.50
C PHE A 120 4.25 -5.62 3.88
N PHE A 121 4.35 -6.22 5.07
CA PHE A 121 3.43 -7.27 5.48
C PHE A 121 2.00 -6.76 5.73
N ILE A 122 1.87 -5.57 6.32
CA ILE A 122 0.55 -4.96 6.54
C ILE A 122 -0.09 -4.54 5.23
N GLY A 123 0.68 -3.93 4.32
CA GLY A 123 0.22 -3.59 2.98
C GLY A 123 -0.24 -4.83 2.23
N LEU A 124 0.54 -5.92 2.27
CA LEU A 124 0.19 -7.18 1.63
C LEU A 124 -1.09 -7.80 2.22
N ALA A 125 -1.17 -7.91 3.54
CA ALA A 125 -2.34 -8.48 4.21
C ALA A 125 -3.61 -7.67 3.91
N ALA A 126 -3.51 -6.34 3.95
CA ALA A 126 -4.61 -5.45 3.61
C ALA A 126 -5.00 -5.56 2.14
N SER A 127 -4.03 -5.69 1.23
CA SER A 127 -4.31 -5.88 -0.20
C SER A 127 -4.99 -7.21 -0.50
N VAL A 128 -4.65 -8.29 0.21
CA VAL A 128 -5.37 -9.58 0.10
C VAL A 128 -6.83 -9.40 0.55
N ALA A 129 -7.05 -8.82 1.73
CA ALA A 129 -8.39 -8.56 2.25
C ALA A 129 -9.19 -7.65 1.31
N GLY A 130 -8.58 -6.56 0.83
CA GLY A 130 -9.14 -5.61 -0.11
C GLY A 130 -9.51 -6.26 -1.44
N ALA A 131 -8.60 -7.02 -2.05
CA ALA A 131 -8.86 -7.68 -3.33
C ALA A 131 -10.00 -8.73 -3.23
N LEU A 132 -10.06 -9.48 -2.13
CA LEU A 132 -11.16 -10.41 -1.87
C LEU A 132 -12.50 -9.67 -1.67
N PHE A 133 -12.47 -8.58 -0.91
CA PHE A 133 -13.64 -7.74 -0.68
C PHE A 133 -14.15 -7.09 -1.97
N GLY A 134 -13.26 -6.49 -2.77
CA GLY A 134 -13.59 -5.87 -4.05
C GLY A 134 -14.17 -6.87 -5.05
N ARG A 135 -13.62 -8.09 -5.10
CA ARG A 135 -14.21 -9.18 -5.88
C ARG A 135 -15.61 -9.54 -5.39
N LYS A 136 -15.81 -9.73 -4.08
CA LYS A 136 -17.13 -10.04 -3.52
C LYS A 136 -18.16 -8.95 -3.82
N LEU A 137 -17.79 -7.67 -3.73
CA LEU A 137 -18.67 -6.56 -4.11
C LEU A 137 -19.03 -6.58 -5.60
N ARG A 138 -18.07 -6.89 -6.47
CA ARG A 138 -18.27 -7.01 -7.91
C ARG A 138 -19.22 -8.15 -8.26
N ASP A 139 -18.99 -9.30 -7.63
CA ASP A 139 -19.78 -10.51 -7.86
C ASP A 139 -21.18 -10.36 -7.24
N GLY A 140 -21.31 -9.70 -6.08
CA GLY A 140 -22.58 -9.37 -5.42
C GLY A 140 -23.43 -8.32 -6.13
N ARG A 141 -22.84 -7.37 -6.88
CA ARG A 141 -23.61 -6.50 -7.80
C ARG A 141 -24.19 -7.27 -9.00
N SER A 142 -23.64 -8.44 -9.30
CA SER A 142 -24.09 -9.26 -10.43
C SER A 142 -25.30 -10.15 -10.10
N ALA A 143 -25.75 -10.16 -8.84
CA ALA A 143 -26.91 -10.91 -8.35
C ALA A 143 -27.61 -10.08 -7.25
N PRO A 144 -28.82 -9.49 -7.40
CA PRO A 144 -29.87 -9.66 -8.42
C PRO A 144 -30.48 -8.32 -8.92
N LEU A 145 -30.39 -8.04 -10.22
CA LEU A 145 -31.38 -7.20 -10.93
C LEU A 145 -32.21 -8.05 -11.93
N LEU A 146 -32.26 -9.37 -11.71
CA LEU A 146 -33.04 -10.32 -12.51
C LEU A 146 -34.08 -11.09 -11.68
N VAL A 147 -34.45 -10.56 -10.51
CA VAL A 147 -35.57 -11.13 -9.72
C VAL A 147 -36.37 -9.98 -9.13
N ASN A 148 -37.03 -9.19 -9.97
CA ASN A 148 -38.41 -8.76 -9.76
C ASN A 148 -38.87 -7.82 -10.88
N ARG A 149 -39.72 -8.42 -11.73
CA ARG A 149 -40.85 -7.83 -12.47
C ARG A 149 -40.56 -6.80 -13.55
#